data_AF-A0A0M0GAW5-F1
#
_entry.id   AF-A0A0M0GAW5-F1
#
_cell.length_a   1.000
_cell.length_b   1.000
_cell.length_c   1.000
_cell.angle_alpha   90.00
_cell.angle_beta   90.00
_cell.angle_gamma   90.00
#
_symmetry.space_group_name_H-M   'P 1'
#
loop_
_entity.id
_entity.type
_entity.pdbx_description
1 polymer ?
#
loop_
_entity_poly.entity_id
_entity_poly.type
_entity_poly.pdbx_seq_one_letter_code
_entity_poly.pdbx_strand_id
1 'polypeptide(L)' 'MPPYKGKEFIFSSKDLEHENGIIPVNETLQSVQWKNIYVVGDANNIKGTKTGRAAELQGVLAAENIIQQMHHEPLRTIQT' A
#
# COMPACT_ATOMS: atom_id res chain seq x y z
N MET A 1 -3.89 22.61 -5.74
CA MET A 1 -3.54 21.45 -6.59
C MET A 1 -4.79 20.99 -7.35
N PRO A 2 -4.66 20.43 -8.56
CA PRO A 2 -5.79 19.80 -9.24
C PRO A 2 -6.34 18.63 -8.41
N PRO A 3 -7.60 18.21 -8.62
CA PRO A 3 -8.13 17.00 -7.99
C PRO A 3 -7.34 15.78 -8.48
N TYR A 4 -6.81 14.99 -7.55
CA TYR A 4 -6.15 13.72 -7.85
C TYR A 4 -7.12 12.56 -7.66
N LYS A 5 -7.01 11.55 -8.51
CA LYS A 5 -7.68 10.26 -8.39
C LYS A 5 -6.71 9.14 -8.72
N GLY A 6 -7.05 7.91 -8.33
CA GLY A 6 -6.29 6.73 -8.77
C GLY A 6 -6.30 6.55 -10.30
N LYS A 7 -5.60 5.51 -10.76
CA LYS A 7 -5.48 5.20 -12.19
C LYS A 7 -6.66 4.36 -12.67
N GLU A 8 -7.02 4.49 -13.95
CA GLU A 8 -8.18 3.81 -14.57
C GLU A 8 -8.16 2.30 -14.38
N PHE A 9 -6.97 1.67 -14.43
CA PHE A 9 -6.87 0.22 -14.26
C PHE A 9 -7.38 -0.25 -12.88
N ILE A 10 -7.26 0.58 -11.84
CA ILE A 10 -7.77 0.30 -10.49
C ILE A 10 -9.30 0.26 -10.54
N PHE A 11 -9.94 1.24 -11.18
CA PHE A 11 -11.39 1.30 -11.35
C PHE A 11 -11.94 0.17 -12.23
N SER A 12 -11.17 -0.27 -13.24
CA SER A 12 -11.57 -1.39 -14.10
C SER A 12 -11.38 -2.76 -13.46
N SER A 13 -10.64 -2.85 -12.35
CA SER A 13 -10.37 -4.09 -11.64
C SER A 13 -11.57 -4.46 -10.76
N LYS A 14 -12.46 -5.30 -11.28
CA LYS A 14 -13.75 -5.65 -10.64
C LYS A 14 -13.64 -6.23 -9.23
N ASP A 15 -12.50 -6.85 -8.91
CA ASP A 15 -12.26 -7.56 -7.65
C ASP A 15 -11.14 -6.91 -6.82
N LEU A 16 -10.90 -5.61 -7.02
CA LEU A 16 -9.96 -4.83 -6.23
C LEU A 16 -10.70 -3.74 -5.47
N GLU A 17 -10.86 -3.93 -4.16
CA GLU A 17 -11.46 -2.93 -3.28
C GLU A 17 -10.62 -1.66 -3.24
N HIS A 18 -11.28 -0.52 -3.50
CA HIS A 18 -10.65 0.78 -3.45
C HIS A 18 -11.64 1.90 -3.12
N GLU A 19 -11.16 2.99 -2.54
CA GLU A 19 -11.92 4.23 -2.37
C GLU A 19 -11.32 5.30 -3.30
N ASN A 20 -12.02 5.64 -4.39
CA ASN A 20 -11.53 6.57 -5.42
C ASN A 20 -10.10 6.23 -5.97
N GLY A 21 -9.81 4.94 -6.05
CA GLY A 21 -8.52 4.40 -6.47
C GLY A 21 -7.42 4.41 -5.41
N ILE A 22 -7.77 4.67 -4.14
CA ILE A 22 -6.93 4.41 -2.97
C ILE A 22 -7.21 2.99 -2.47
N ILE A 23 -6.16 2.18 -2.36
CA ILE A 23 -6.26 0.77 -1.94
C ILE A 23 -6.03 0.68 -0.43
N PRO A 24 -6.97 0.11 0.35
CA PRO A 24 -6.81 -0.05 1.78
C PRO A 24 -5.69 -1.03 2.14
N VAL A 25 -4.83 -0.64 3.09
CA VAL A 25 -3.78 -1.49 3.66
C VAL A 25 -3.81 -1.48 5.18
N ASN A 26 -3.17 -2.47 5.78
CA ASN A 26 -2.85 -2.48 7.21
C ASN A 26 -1.49 -1.78 7.48
N GLU A 27 -1.05 -1.76 8.74
CA GLU A 27 0.21 -1.13 9.16
C GLU A 27 1.47 -1.81 8.58
N THR A 28 1.36 -2.98 7.95
CA THR A 28 2.45 -3.68 7.27
C THR A 28 2.50 -3.40 5.76
N LEU A 29 1.67 -2.45 5.28
CA LEU A 29 1.46 -2.08 3.86
C LEU A 29 0.83 -3.18 3.01
N GLN A 30 0.43 -4.30 3.61
CA GLN A 30 -0.28 -5.37 2.95
C GLN A 30 -1.75 -4.96 2.75
N SER A 31 -2.30 -5.25 1.57
CA SER A 31 -3.72 -5.03 1.28
C SER A 31 -4.59 -5.77 2.28
N VAL A 32 -5.69 -5.12 2.69
CA VAL A 32 -6.71 -5.74 3.57
C VAL A 32 -7.40 -6.91 2.86
N GLN A 33 -7.61 -6.81 1.55
CA GLN A 33 -8.31 -7.81 0.75
C GLN A 33 -7.39 -8.97 0.34
N TRP A 34 -6.19 -8.65 -0.18
CA TRP A 34 -5.29 -9.62 -0.80
C TRP A 34 -3.92 -9.67 -0.11
N LYS A 35 -3.62 -10.78 0.57
CA LYS A 35 -2.36 -10.92 1.33
C LYS A 35 -1.09 -10.88 0.48
N ASN A 36 -1.17 -11.11 -0.83
CA ASN A 36 -0.03 -11.05 -1.74
C ASN A 36 0.11 -9.69 -2.45
N ILE A 37 -0.66 -8.67 -2.04
CA ILE A 37 -0.58 -7.31 -2.58
C ILE A 37 -0.05 -6.38 -1.49
N TYR A 38 0.93 -5.55 -1.86
CA TYR A 38 1.47 -4.49 -1.03
C TYR A 38 1.34 -3.15 -1.75
N VAL A 39 0.98 -2.08 -1.04
CA VAL A 39 0.71 -0.76 -1.62
C VAL A 39 1.47 0.33 -0.88
N VAL A 40 2.25 1.10 -1.63
CA VAL A 40 3.14 2.14 -1.08
C VAL A 40 2.81 3.51 -1.64
N GLY A 41 3.24 4.55 -0.94
CA GLY A 41 3.10 5.95 -1.33
C GLY A 41 1.64 6.39 -1.41
N ASP A 42 1.34 7.21 -2.42
CA ASP A 42 0.07 7.95 -2.49
C ASP A 42 -1.14 7.05 -2.69
N ALA A 43 -0.96 5.84 -3.22
CA ALA A 43 -2.02 4.90 -3.55
C ALA A 43 -2.62 4.19 -2.32
N ASN A 44 -2.01 4.29 -1.14
CA ASN A 44 -2.54 3.68 0.09
C ASN A 44 -3.26 4.68 1.00
N ASN A 45 -3.95 4.15 2.00
CA ASN A 45 -4.71 4.91 3.00
C ASN A 45 -3.96 5.14 4.33
N ILE A 46 -2.64 4.93 4.38
CA ILE A 46 -1.85 5.24 5.58
C ILE A 46 -1.94 6.74 5.87
N LYS A 47 -2.26 7.08 7.13
CA LYS A 47 -2.35 8.46 7.58
C LYS A 47 -0.96 9.09 7.64
N GLY A 48 -0.84 10.32 7.16
CA GLY A 48 0.42 11.07 7.15
C GLY A 48 0.58 11.90 5.88
N THR A 49 1.68 12.62 5.77
CA THR A 49 1.98 13.44 4.59
C THR A 49 2.47 12.55 3.44
N LYS A 50 1.72 12.59 2.33
CA LYS A 50 2.07 11.94 1.07
C LYS A 50 3.27 12.65 0.43
N THR A 51 4.47 12.09 0.62
CA THR A 51 5.75 12.64 0.16
C THR A 51 6.63 11.56 -0.47
N GLY A 52 7.61 11.97 -1.29
CA GLY A 52 8.59 11.05 -1.86
C GLY A 52 9.38 10.27 -0.80
N ARG A 53 9.75 10.92 0.31
CA ARG A 53 10.45 10.25 1.42
C ARG A 53 9.58 9.20 2.12
N ALA A 54 8.28 9.49 2.30
CA ALA A 54 7.35 8.51 2.84
C ALA A 54 7.21 7.30 1.90
N ALA A 55 7.10 7.53 0.60
CA ALA A 55 7.03 6.46 -0.40
C ALA A 55 8.31 5.60 -0.42
N GLU A 56 9.49 6.21 -0.30
CA GLU A 56 10.78 5.51 -0.20
C GLU A 56 10.83 4.56 1.00
N LEU A 57 10.52 5.06 2.21
CA LEU A 57 10.53 4.26 3.44
C LEU A 57 9.49 3.13 3.38
N GLN A 58 8.30 3.41 2.84
CA GLN A 58 7.28 2.38 2.64
C GLN A 58 7.72 1.33 1.61
N GLY A 59 8.44 1.72 0.57
CA GLY A 59 9.02 0.80 -0.41
C GLY A 59 9.98 -0.21 0.22
N VAL A 60 10.87 0.25 1.10
CA VAL A 60 11.79 -0.62 1.85
C VAL A 60 11.00 -1.60 2.72
N LEU A 61 10.03 -1.11 3.50
CA LEU A 61 9.21 -1.95 4.36
C LEU A 61 8.40 -3.01 3.58
N ALA A 62 7.78 -2.62 2.47
CA ALA A 62 7.01 -3.54 1.64
C ALA A 62 7.91 -4.63 1.04
N ALA A 63 9.12 -4.29 0.58
CA ALA A 63 10.08 -5.26 0.07
C ALA A 63 10.51 -6.27 1.15
N GLU A 64 10.81 -5.80 2.37
CA GLU A 64 11.12 -6.68 3.50
C GLU A 64 9.94 -7.60 3.84
N ASN A 65 8.72 -7.07 3.87
CA ASN A 65 7.53 -7.83 4.19
C ASN A 65 7.17 -8.87 3.12
N ILE A 66 7.42 -8.60 1.83
CA ILE A 66 7.27 -9.59 0.76
C ILE A 66 8.20 -10.78 1.01
N ILE A 67 9.47 -10.51 1.35
CA ILE A 67 10.45 -11.56 1.66
C ILE A 67 10.01 -12.36 2.89
N GLN A 68 9.63 -11.68 3.98
CA GLN A 68 9.15 -12.34 5.19
C GLN A 68 7.92 -13.21 4.93
N GLN A 69 6.96 -12.74 4.13
CA GLN A 69 5.79 -13.51 3.76
C GLN A 69 6.16 -14.79 3.01
N MET A 70 7.12 -14.73 2.07
CA MET A 70 7.61 -15.91 1.34
C MET A 70 8.22 -16.95 2.30
N HIS A 71 8.84 -16.49 3.39
CA HIS A 71 9.43 -17.33 4.43
C HIS A 71 8.46 -17.68 5.58
N HIS A 72 7.19 -17.25 5.53
CA HIS A 72 6.21 -17.40 6.61
C HIS A 72 6.67 -16.77 7.95
N GLU A 73 7.44 -15.69 7.86
CA GLU A 73 7.93 -14.92 9.00
C GLU A 73 6.95 -13.79 9.37
N PRO A 74 6.98 -13.29 10.63
CA PRO A 74 6.16 -12.16 11.04
C PRO A 74 6.49 -10.89 10.25
N LEU A 75 5.46 -10.20 9.77
CA LEU A 75 5.59 -8.94 9.04
C LEU A 75 5.92 -7.77 9.98
N ARG A 76 6.66 -6.80 9.47
CA ARG A 76 6.99 -5.54 10.17
C ARG A 76 5.94 -4.47 9.89
N THR A 77 5.73 -3.60 10.88
CA THR A 77 4.82 -2.45 10.77
C THR A 77 5.59 -1.16 10.47
N ILE A 78 4.89 -0.19 9.89
CA ILE A 78 5.41 1.18 9.73
C ILE A 78 5.77 1.74 11.11
N GLN A 79 7.01 2.18 11.25
CA GLN A 79 7.43 2.95 12.41
C GLN A 79 7.04 4.42 12.17
N THR A 80 6.19 4.94 13.04
CA THR A 80 5.77 6.36 13.06
C THR A 80 6.83 7.25 13.68
#